data_AF-A0A7W1PG78-F1
#
_entry.id   AF-A0A7W1PG78-F1
#
_cell.length_a   1.000
_cell.length_b   1.000
_cell.length_c   1.000
_cell.angle_alpha   90.00
_cell.angle_beta   90.00
_cell.angle_gamma   90.00
#
_symmetry.space_group_name_H-M   'P 1'
#
loop_
_entity.id
_entity.type
_entity.pdbx_description
1 polymer ?
#
loop_
_entity_poly.entity_id
_entity_poly.type
_entity_poly.pdbx_seq_one_letter_code
_entity_poly.pdbx_strand_id
1 'polypeptide(L)'
;MSKGALPGFRDFYPSELAERSHIMGVWREVARRFAFAEYDGPPLEPLELYTRKSGDEIVTQLYSFTDKGGREVSLRPEMTPTFARMVAARANALRKPVRWFSMPQLFRYERQQKGRLREHYQLNVDIVGEADVTADAELVAVAIEMMRGLGLTHEDVRVRVSDRRILQAYLTAVGVADEQHAAAFAVIDKLERQPPAVSEEKLAAAGIAPDARAAILRIPATTLDDVAAAIGSGTAAGHVTDFRRFGTYLAALTGDGAAWLRFDLSIVRGLAYYTGIVFELFDAKGEFRAIAGGGRYDNLLGALGGVDLPALGFGMGDVVLGELLRARGLLAPDPTAADLWVVAEEIIPIERTMAYVRELRGTGASVDYALRGQSASKQLKAADQAGVAYAVLLGPAFRDEGRVTVRPLNPDPRRGAPLTERIGATELSADDLVRAVRAHPGAFAHSHRPDRQDPAHG
;
A
#
# COMPACT_ATOMS: atom_id res chain seq x y z
N MET A 1 -8.51 33.37 -10.46
CA MET A 1 -7.89 32.30 -9.64
C MET A 1 -8.43 30.96 -10.13
N SER A 2 -7.60 29.91 -10.16
CA SER A 2 -8.07 28.56 -10.52
C SER A 2 -9.15 28.09 -9.54
N LYS A 3 -10.16 27.37 -10.03
CA LYS A 3 -11.25 26.80 -9.21
C LYS A 3 -11.01 25.33 -8.79
N GLY A 4 -9.89 24.72 -9.20
CA GLY A 4 -9.56 23.34 -8.84
C GLY A 4 -8.09 22.98 -9.13
N ALA A 5 -7.72 21.75 -8.74
CA ALA A 5 -6.41 21.18 -9.00
C ALA A 5 -6.08 21.07 -10.50
N LEU A 6 -4.79 20.94 -10.82
CA LEU A 6 -4.33 20.69 -12.19
C LEU A 6 -4.83 19.32 -12.70
N PRO A 7 -5.07 19.15 -14.01
CA PRO A 7 -5.40 17.86 -14.57
C PRO A 7 -4.38 16.79 -14.18
N GLY A 8 -4.86 15.66 -13.64
CA GLY A 8 -4.05 14.56 -13.13
C GLY A 8 -3.57 14.69 -11.68
N PHE A 9 -3.97 15.75 -10.96
CA PHE A 9 -3.72 15.96 -9.53
C PHE A 9 -5.03 15.91 -8.74
N ARG A 10 -4.97 15.47 -7.49
CA ARG A 10 -6.16 15.30 -6.64
C ARG A 10 -6.15 16.27 -5.45
N ASP A 11 -7.32 16.84 -5.17
CA ASP A 11 -7.65 17.38 -3.86
C ASP A 11 -8.18 16.23 -2.99
N PHE A 12 -7.81 16.21 -1.70
CA PHE A 12 -8.30 15.23 -0.74
C PHE A 12 -9.21 15.93 0.27
N TYR A 13 -10.52 15.84 0.06
CA TYR A 13 -11.51 16.21 1.08
C TYR A 13 -11.49 15.19 2.22
N PRO A 14 -12.12 15.47 3.38
CA PRO A 14 -11.98 14.63 4.56
C PRO A 14 -12.28 13.14 4.34
N SER A 15 -13.30 12.78 3.55
CA SER A 15 -13.62 11.40 3.17
C SER A 15 -12.51 10.73 2.35
N GLU A 16 -12.02 11.39 1.31
CA GLU A 16 -10.96 10.87 0.44
C GLU A 16 -9.62 10.79 1.17
N LEU A 17 -9.36 11.76 2.06
CA LEU A 17 -8.20 11.76 2.93
C LEU A 17 -8.25 10.61 3.94
N ALA A 18 -9.44 10.30 4.45
CA ALA A 18 -9.67 9.16 5.32
C ALA A 18 -9.41 7.82 4.62
N GLU A 19 -9.91 7.64 3.39
CA GLU A 19 -9.61 6.45 2.57
C GLU A 19 -8.09 6.27 2.41
N ARG A 20 -7.40 7.35 2.02
CA ARG A 20 -5.93 7.33 1.89
C ARG A 20 -5.24 7.03 3.22
N SER A 21 -5.71 7.63 4.31
CA SER A 21 -5.13 7.45 5.64
C SER A 21 -5.30 6.01 6.13
N HIS A 22 -6.41 5.36 5.80
CA HIS A 22 -6.62 3.94 6.08
C HIS A 22 -5.59 3.07 5.32
N ILE A 23 -5.45 3.26 4.01
CA ILE A 23 -4.47 2.53 3.18
C ILE A 23 -3.04 2.70 3.73
N MET A 24 -2.62 3.95 3.93
CA MET A 24 -1.28 4.27 4.43
C MET A 24 -1.08 3.81 5.89
N GLY A 25 -2.16 3.78 6.68
CA GLY A 25 -2.17 3.26 8.05
C GLY A 25 -1.83 1.77 8.08
N VAL A 26 -2.54 0.97 7.28
CA VAL A 26 -2.28 -0.47 7.15
C VAL A 26 -0.89 -0.74 6.61
N TRP A 27 -0.45 -0.02 5.57
CA TRP A 27 0.91 -0.15 5.06
C TRP A 27 1.97 0.05 6.15
N ARG A 28 1.84 1.13 6.93
CA ARG A 28 2.76 1.45 8.02
C ARG A 28 2.73 0.40 9.13
N GLU A 29 1.54 -0.05 9.53
CA GLU A 29 1.36 -1.07 10.55
C GLU A 29 2.05 -2.37 10.16
N VAL A 30 1.75 -2.89 8.96
CA VAL A 30 2.32 -4.14 8.47
C VAL A 30 3.83 -4.02 8.29
N ALA A 31 4.34 -2.93 7.69
CA ALA A 31 5.79 -2.73 7.55
C ALA A 31 6.51 -2.77 8.92
N ARG A 32 5.91 -2.18 9.96
CA ARG A 32 6.46 -2.21 11.32
C ARG A 32 6.41 -3.60 11.96
N ARG A 33 5.37 -4.41 11.70
CA ARG A 33 5.30 -5.82 12.15
C ARG A 33 6.47 -6.65 11.61
N PHE A 34 6.96 -6.32 10.40
CA PHE A 34 8.13 -6.94 9.78
C PHE A 34 9.46 -6.20 10.08
N ALA A 35 9.45 -5.30 11.06
CA ALA A 35 10.62 -4.52 11.50
C ALA A 35 11.27 -3.65 10.40
N PHE A 36 10.50 -3.20 9.42
CA PHE A 36 10.96 -2.17 8.48
C PHE A 36 10.93 -0.79 9.15
N ALA A 37 12.00 -0.01 8.95
CA ALA A 37 12.08 1.36 9.43
C ALA A 37 11.59 2.36 8.38
N GLU A 38 10.81 3.35 8.80
CA GLU A 38 10.28 4.39 7.92
C GLU A 38 11.39 5.39 7.56
N TYR A 39 11.54 5.74 6.28
CA TYR A 39 12.45 6.79 5.80
C TYR A 39 11.75 7.71 4.80
N ASP A 40 12.36 8.86 4.52
CA ASP A 40 11.97 9.74 3.41
C ASP A 40 13.20 10.45 2.83
N GLY A 41 13.02 10.98 1.62
CA GLY A 41 13.96 11.83 0.92
C GLY A 41 13.25 13.05 0.33
N PRO A 42 14.00 14.00 -0.27
CA PRO A 42 13.39 15.19 -0.83
C PRO A 42 12.49 14.83 -2.03
N PRO A 43 11.35 15.54 -2.23
CA PRO A 43 10.53 15.37 -3.42
C PRO A 43 11.17 15.92 -4.70
N LEU A 44 12.20 16.77 -4.56
CA LEU A 44 12.97 17.38 -5.64
C LEU A 44 14.42 16.89 -5.57
N GLU A 45 14.90 16.28 -6.63
CA GLU A 45 16.24 15.69 -6.75
C GLU A 45 16.94 16.17 -8.02
N PRO A 46 18.28 16.09 -8.11
CA PRO A 46 19.00 16.35 -9.36
C PRO A 46 18.47 15.47 -10.49
N LEU A 47 18.25 16.05 -11.68
CA LEU A 47 17.70 15.33 -12.84
C LEU A 47 18.55 14.09 -13.20
N GLU A 48 19.87 14.21 -13.06
CA GLU A 48 20.84 13.13 -13.34
C GLU A 48 20.60 11.84 -12.55
N LEU A 49 19.91 11.91 -11.40
CA LEU A 49 19.61 10.75 -10.59
C LEU A 49 18.67 9.77 -11.31
N TYR A 50 17.82 10.28 -12.21
CA TYR A 50 16.82 9.49 -12.92
C TYR A 50 17.24 9.14 -14.36
N THR A 51 18.06 9.98 -14.99
CA THR A 51 18.49 9.76 -16.39
C THR A 51 19.65 8.77 -16.52
N ARG A 52 20.46 8.57 -15.47
CA ARG A 52 21.66 7.70 -15.48
C ARG A 52 21.41 6.26 -15.95
N LYS A 53 20.19 5.73 -15.82
CA LYS A 53 19.86 4.33 -16.14
C LYS A 53 18.71 4.14 -17.12
N SER A 54 17.89 5.16 -17.33
CA SER A 54 16.65 5.06 -18.09
C SER A 54 16.71 5.72 -19.47
N GLY A 55 17.88 6.26 -19.85
CA GLY A 55 18.10 6.95 -21.12
C GLY A 55 17.35 8.28 -21.22
N ASP A 56 17.50 8.98 -22.35
CA ASP A 56 16.93 10.33 -22.53
C ASP A 56 15.40 10.32 -22.70
N GLU A 57 14.80 9.20 -23.13
CA GLU A 57 13.36 9.08 -23.34
C GLU A 57 12.54 9.27 -22.04
N ILE A 58 13.09 8.87 -20.89
CA ILE A 58 12.41 9.02 -19.60
C ILE A 58 12.16 10.50 -19.26
N VAL A 59 13.03 11.41 -19.71
CA VAL A 59 12.98 12.85 -19.38
C VAL A 59 11.65 13.45 -19.83
N THR A 60 11.10 12.98 -20.95
CA THR A 60 9.81 13.44 -21.47
C THR A 60 8.63 13.14 -20.54
N GLN A 61 8.81 12.18 -19.62
CA GLN A 61 7.83 11.76 -18.63
C GLN A 61 8.14 12.30 -17.22
N LEU A 62 9.15 13.16 -17.08
CA LEU A 62 9.54 13.76 -15.80
C LEU A 62 9.00 15.19 -15.68
N TYR A 63 8.57 15.55 -14.48
CA TYR A 63 8.42 16.95 -14.10
C TYR A 63 9.81 17.54 -13.79
N SER A 64 10.54 17.89 -14.84
CA SER A 64 11.90 18.46 -14.77
C SER A 64 11.94 19.93 -15.17
N PHE A 65 12.87 20.68 -14.60
CA PHE A 65 13.07 22.11 -14.87
C PHE A 65 14.45 22.58 -14.38
N THR A 66 14.90 23.72 -14.90
CA THR A 66 16.04 24.46 -14.34
C THR A 66 15.56 25.32 -13.17
N ASP A 67 16.13 25.13 -11.98
CA ASP A 67 15.81 25.96 -10.84
C ASP A 67 16.42 27.38 -10.94
N LYS A 68 16.09 28.28 -10.00
CA LYS A 68 16.61 29.66 -9.99
C LYS A 68 18.12 29.76 -9.80
N GLY A 69 18.78 28.68 -9.38
CA GLY A 69 20.23 28.57 -9.24
C GLY A 69 20.92 27.94 -10.45
N GLY A 70 20.19 27.68 -11.54
CA GLY A 70 20.75 27.10 -12.76
C GLY A 70 20.99 25.59 -12.69
N ARG A 71 20.37 24.88 -11.73
CA ARG A 71 20.49 23.41 -11.61
C ARG A 71 19.34 22.71 -12.32
N GLU A 72 19.65 21.64 -13.03
CA GLU A 72 18.64 20.73 -13.60
C GLU A 72 18.10 19.80 -12.51
N VAL A 73 16.81 19.92 -12.23
CA VAL A 73 16.13 19.18 -11.17
C VAL A 73 14.87 18.50 -11.69
N SER A 74 14.41 17.48 -10.99
CA SER A 74 13.14 16.82 -11.25
C SER A 74 12.39 16.54 -9.96
N LEU A 75 11.06 16.66 -10.02
CA LEU A 75 10.23 15.99 -9.03
C LEU A 75 10.42 14.47 -9.17
N ARG A 76 10.46 13.76 -8.04
CA ARG A 76 10.72 12.31 -8.03
C ARG A 76 9.60 11.51 -8.73
N PRO A 77 9.91 10.72 -9.77
CA PRO A 77 8.94 9.83 -10.43
C PRO A 77 8.78 8.47 -9.75
N GLU A 78 9.79 8.10 -8.97
CA GLU A 78 9.92 6.88 -8.18
C GLU A 78 10.87 7.11 -7.00
N MET A 79 10.88 6.18 -6.04
CA MET A 79 11.68 6.32 -4.82
C MET A 79 13.01 5.57 -4.87
N THR A 80 13.13 4.51 -5.70
CA THR A 80 14.29 3.62 -5.74
C THR A 80 15.63 4.35 -5.95
N PRO A 81 15.75 5.36 -6.83
CA PRO A 81 17.00 6.10 -6.99
C PRO A 81 17.39 6.93 -5.77
N THR A 82 16.41 7.57 -5.11
CA THR A 82 16.62 8.29 -3.84
C THR A 82 17.03 7.32 -2.73
N PHE A 83 16.38 6.16 -2.64
CA PHE A 83 16.75 5.07 -1.73
C PHE A 83 18.19 4.63 -1.94
N ALA A 84 18.56 4.30 -3.18
CA ALA A 84 19.89 3.84 -3.55
C ALA A 84 20.97 4.87 -3.17
N ARG A 85 20.72 6.15 -3.47
CA ARG A 85 21.60 7.27 -3.08
C ARG A 85 21.78 7.34 -1.56
N MET A 86 20.70 7.22 -0.79
CA MET A 86 20.74 7.30 0.68
C MET A 86 21.48 6.11 1.32
N VAL A 87 21.18 4.89 0.87
CA VAL A 87 21.84 3.67 1.36
C VAL A 87 23.33 3.72 1.04
N ALA A 88 23.68 4.07 -0.20
CA ALA A 88 25.07 4.12 -0.63
C ALA A 88 25.89 5.13 0.19
N ALA A 89 25.34 6.32 0.45
CA ALA A 89 25.99 7.36 1.24
C ALA A 89 26.32 6.92 2.69
N ARG A 90 25.66 5.89 3.21
CA ARG A 90 25.85 5.39 4.58
C ARG A 90 26.14 3.90 4.65
N ALA A 91 26.50 3.26 3.53
CA ALA A 91 26.55 1.81 3.42
C ALA A 91 27.42 1.17 4.51
N ASN A 92 28.59 1.72 4.81
CA ASN A 92 29.49 1.19 5.85
C ASN A 92 28.94 1.29 7.27
N ALA A 93 28.11 2.29 7.57
CA ALA A 93 27.57 2.55 8.91
C ALA A 93 26.22 1.82 9.18
N LEU A 94 25.50 1.43 8.13
CA LEU A 94 24.21 0.74 8.27
C LEU A 94 24.41 -0.71 8.74
N ARG A 95 23.60 -1.15 9.70
CA ARG A 95 23.48 -2.58 10.05
C ARG A 95 22.73 -3.30 8.92
N LYS A 96 23.24 -4.46 8.49
CA LYS A 96 22.61 -5.31 7.48
C LYS A 96 21.89 -6.50 8.14
N PRO A 97 20.81 -7.02 7.54
CA PRO A 97 20.12 -6.45 6.38
C PRO A 97 19.46 -5.11 6.71
N VAL A 98 19.49 -4.17 5.77
CA VAL A 98 18.74 -2.91 5.88
C VAL A 98 17.31 -3.22 5.44
N ARG A 99 16.32 -2.85 6.26
CA ARG A 99 14.89 -3.05 5.97
C ARG A 99 14.18 -1.73 6.11
N TRP A 100 13.93 -1.05 5.00
CA TRP A 100 13.36 0.30 4.99
C TRP A 100 12.07 0.36 4.17
N PHE A 101 11.16 1.24 4.59
CA PHE A 101 9.97 1.55 3.80
C PHE A 101 9.68 3.04 3.76
N SER A 102 9.00 3.50 2.72
CA SER A 102 8.53 4.88 2.59
C SER A 102 7.20 4.91 1.86
N MET A 103 6.41 5.98 2.04
CA MET A 103 5.14 6.18 1.30
C MET A 103 5.08 7.59 0.68
N PRO A 104 6.07 7.96 -0.14
CA PRO A 104 6.15 9.29 -0.73
C PRO A 104 5.03 9.55 -1.75
N GLN A 105 4.77 10.84 -1.97
CA GLN A 105 4.12 11.29 -3.19
C GLN A 105 5.14 11.30 -4.35
N LEU A 106 4.73 10.78 -5.50
CA LEU A 106 5.51 10.64 -6.72
C LEU A 106 4.81 11.31 -7.90
N PHE A 107 5.60 11.77 -8.87
CA PHE A 107 5.11 12.62 -9.98
C PHE A 107 5.52 12.08 -11.35
N ARG A 108 4.58 12.00 -12.29
CA ARG A 108 4.85 11.56 -13.67
C ARG A 108 4.19 12.49 -14.66
N TYR A 109 4.94 12.96 -15.65
CA TYR A 109 4.46 13.85 -16.69
C TYR A 109 3.89 13.07 -17.87
N GLU A 110 2.68 12.54 -17.70
CA GLU A 110 2.05 11.70 -18.73
C GLU A 110 0.58 12.04 -18.95
N ARG A 111 0.00 11.52 -20.04
CA ARG A 111 -1.44 11.63 -20.29
C ARG A 111 -2.17 10.75 -19.27
N GLN A 112 -3.12 11.36 -18.56
CA GLN A 112 -3.93 10.67 -17.56
C GLN A 112 -4.73 9.51 -18.16
N GLN A 113 -4.81 8.42 -17.42
CA GLN A 113 -5.59 7.22 -17.74
C GLN A 113 -6.26 6.71 -16.45
N LYS A 114 -7.26 5.82 -16.57
CA LYS A 114 -7.86 5.18 -15.39
C LYS A 114 -6.77 4.45 -14.58
N GLY A 115 -6.76 4.64 -13.26
CA GLY A 115 -5.72 4.09 -12.38
C GLY A 115 -4.31 4.70 -12.56
N ARG A 116 -4.14 5.76 -13.37
CA ARG A 116 -2.83 6.38 -13.63
C ARG A 116 -2.92 7.89 -13.75
N LEU A 117 -2.45 8.55 -12.69
CA LEU A 117 -2.49 10.00 -12.51
C LEU A 117 -1.09 10.61 -12.65
N ARG A 118 -1.01 11.94 -12.59
CA ARG A 118 0.26 12.68 -12.64
C ARG A 118 0.91 12.82 -11.27
N GLU A 119 0.13 12.64 -10.21
CA GLU A 119 0.61 12.41 -8.84
C GLU A 119 -0.03 11.16 -8.26
N HIS A 120 0.71 10.45 -7.42
CA HIS A 120 0.19 9.35 -6.61
C HIS A 120 1.05 9.13 -5.38
N TYR A 121 0.50 8.46 -4.37
CA TYR A 121 1.29 7.95 -3.25
C TYR A 121 1.68 6.52 -3.55
N GLN A 122 2.92 6.17 -3.25
CA GLN A 122 3.43 4.83 -3.47
C GLN A 122 4.15 4.36 -2.22
N LEU A 123 3.69 3.25 -1.65
CA LEU A 123 4.50 2.48 -0.72
C LEU A 123 5.70 1.89 -1.45
N ASN A 124 6.89 2.04 -0.90
CA ASN A 124 8.10 1.35 -1.31
C ASN A 124 8.65 0.60 -0.10
N VAL A 125 8.97 -0.68 -0.27
CA VAL A 125 9.52 -1.55 0.77
C VAL A 125 10.74 -2.23 0.18
N ASP A 126 11.89 -2.06 0.82
CA ASP A 126 13.18 -2.51 0.28
C ASP A 126 14.04 -3.19 1.35
N ILE A 127 14.69 -4.29 0.95
CA ILE A 127 15.68 -5.03 1.73
C ILE A 127 17.03 -4.92 1.01
N VAL A 128 18.10 -4.64 1.75
CA VAL A 128 19.47 -4.57 1.21
C VAL A 128 20.44 -5.38 2.04
N GLY A 129 21.34 -6.10 1.37
CA GLY A 129 22.42 -6.86 1.98
C GLY A 129 22.09 -8.31 2.29
N GLU A 130 21.02 -8.87 1.68
CA GLU A 130 20.69 -10.30 1.75
C GLU A 130 20.46 -10.88 0.34
N ALA A 131 21.19 -11.95 0.03
CA ALA A 131 21.20 -12.59 -1.28
C ALA A 131 20.33 -13.85 -1.35
N ASP A 132 20.05 -14.49 -0.22
CA ASP A 132 19.25 -15.72 -0.20
C ASP A 132 17.76 -15.45 -0.46
N VAL A 133 17.09 -16.42 -1.08
CA VAL A 133 15.65 -16.35 -1.45
C VAL A 133 14.69 -16.23 -0.25
N THR A 134 15.19 -16.44 0.97
CA THR A 134 14.47 -16.07 2.20
C THR A 134 14.07 -14.60 2.21
N ALA A 135 14.90 -13.68 1.71
CA ALA A 135 14.54 -12.27 1.63
C ALA A 135 13.42 -12.00 0.62
N ASP A 136 13.43 -12.70 -0.52
CA ASP A 136 12.36 -12.59 -1.53
C ASP A 136 11.02 -13.09 -0.95
N ALA A 137 11.05 -14.19 -0.20
CA ALA A 137 9.87 -14.72 0.50
C ALA A 137 9.34 -13.75 1.57
N GLU A 138 10.21 -13.16 2.39
CA GLU A 138 9.85 -12.12 3.37
C GLU A 138 9.19 -10.92 2.68
N LEU A 139 9.77 -10.44 1.58
CA LEU A 139 9.28 -9.29 0.84
C LEU A 139 7.86 -9.52 0.26
N VAL A 140 7.62 -10.71 -0.31
CA VAL A 140 6.29 -11.08 -0.82
C VAL A 140 5.30 -11.32 0.33
N ALA A 141 5.74 -11.86 1.46
CA ALA A 141 4.90 -12.02 2.66
C ALA A 141 4.39 -10.66 3.17
N VAL A 142 5.25 -9.63 3.22
CA VAL A 142 4.84 -8.25 3.56
C VAL A 142 3.71 -7.77 2.65
N ALA A 143 3.84 -8.00 1.34
CA ALA A 143 2.84 -7.57 0.37
C ALA A 143 1.50 -8.31 0.56
N ILE A 144 1.51 -9.62 0.84
CA ILE A 144 0.31 -10.42 1.17
C ILE A 144 -0.35 -9.92 2.46
N GLU A 145 0.44 -9.69 3.51
CA GLU A 145 -0.07 -9.21 4.80
C GLU A 145 -0.70 -7.81 4.71
N MET A 146 -0.22 -6.97 3.79
CA MET A 146 -0.86 -5.68 3.50
C MET A 146 -2.22 -5.85 2.84
N MET A 147 -2.39 -6.82 1.94
CA MET A 147 -3.69 -7.12 1.33
C MET A 147 -4.67 -7.63 2.38
N ARG A 148 -4.22 -8.56 3.24
CA ARG A 148 -5.01 -9.07 4.38
C ARG A 148 -5.42 -7.97 5.35
N GLY A 149 -4.51 -7.06 5.69
CA GLY A 149 -4.81 -5.92 6.56
C GLY A 149 -5.85 -4.96 5.99
N LEU A 150 -6.06 -4.98 4.68
CA LEU A 150 -7.11 -4.22 3.97
C LEU A 150 -8.39 -5.05 3.73
N GLY A 151 -8.46 -6.27 4.29
CA GLY A 151 -9.60 -7.17 4.15
C GLY A 151 -9.67 -7.92 2.81
N LEU A 152 -8.64 -7.81 1.96
CA LEU A 152 -8.57 -8.56 0.71
C LEU A 152 -8.13 -10.00 0.97
N THR A 153 -8.69 -10.92 0.21
CA THR A 153 -8.32 -12.33 0.24
C THR A 153 -7.58 -12.74 -1.03
N HIS A 154 -7.09 -13.97 -1.04
CA HIS A 154 -6.51 -14.58 -2.22
C HIS A 154 -7.52 -14.63 -3.38
N GLU A 155 -8.83 -14.74 -3.10
CA GLU A 155 -9.89 -14.67 -4.14
C GLU A 155 -10.03 -13.30 -4.80
N ASP A 156 -9.57 -12.24 -4.14
CA ASP A 156 -9.59 -10.87 -4.67
C ASP A 156 -8.30 -10.51 -5.38
N VAL A 157 -7.15 -10.94 -4.84
CA VAL A 157 -5.83 -10.61 -5.38
C VAL A 157 -4.86 -11.77 -5.32
N ARG A 158 -3.96 -11.83 -6.30
CA ARG A 158 -2.99 -12.92 -6.46
C ARG A 158 -1.61 -12.34 -6.73
N VAL A 159 -0.57 -13.05 -6.30
CA VAL A 159 0.82 -12.73 -6.58
C VAL A 159 1.27 -13.56 -7.78
N ARG A 160 1.51 -12.89 -8.90
CA ARG A 160 2.09 -13.48 -10.12
C ARG A 160 3.61 -13.35 -10.03
N VAL A 161 4.34 -14.46 -10.04
CA VAL A 161 5.78 -14.48 -9.76
C VAL A 161 6.56 -15.19 -10.87
N SER A 162 7.70 -14.62 -11.22
CA SER A 162 8.68 -15.15 -12.18
C SER A 162 10.09 -14.98 -11.62
N ASP A 163 11.09 -15.44 -12.35
CA ASP A 163 12.51 -15.19 -12.06
C ASP A 163 13.25 -14.96 -13.38
N ARG A 164 14.00 -13.85 -13.47
CA ARG A 164 14.70 -13.48 -14.70
C ARG A 164 15.72 -14.52 -15.14
N ARG A 165 16.38 -15.17 -14.17
CA ARG A 165 17.38 -16.21 -14.41
C ARG A 165 16.73 -17.48 -14.94
N ILE A 166 15.56 -17.83 -14.40
CA ILE A 166 14.75 -18.95 -14.89
C ILE A 166 14.26 -18.69 -16.31
N LEU A 167 13.74 -17.49 -16.59
CA LEU A 167 13.27 -17.15 -17.92
C LEU A 167 14.40 -17.17 -18.96
N GLN A 168 15.57 -16.60 -18.64
CA GLN A 168 16.75 -16.66 -19.51
C GLN A 168 17.16 -18.11 -19.79
N ALA A 169 17.28 -18.92 -18.75
CA ALA A 169 17.62 -20.34 -18.90
C ALA A 169 16.59 -21.10 -19.73
N TYR A 170 15.29 -20.81 -19.55
CA TYR A 170 14.22 -21.38 -20.34
C TYR A 170 14.32 -20.99 -21.81
N LEU A 171 14.54 -19.71 -22.11
CA LEU A 171 14.70 -19.20 -23.49
C LEU A 171 15.89 -19.88 -24.18
N THR A 172 17.03 -19.96 -23.52
CA THR A 172 18.20 -20.68 -24.05
C THR A 172 17.89 -22.16 -24.28
N ALA A 173 17.22 -22.82 -23.33
CA ALA A 173 16.86 -24.24 -23.44
C ALA A 173 15.90 -24.55 -24.60
N VAL A 174 14.99 -23.63 -24.94
CA VAL A 174 14.07 -23.77 -26.09
C VAL A 174 14.66 -23.25 -27.41
N GLY A 175 15.95 -22.91 -27.43
CA GLY A 175 16.68 -22.57 -28.66
C GLY A 175 16.67 -21.09 -29.05
N VAL A 176 16.42 -20.18 -28.10
CA VAL A 176 16.59 -18.73 -28.32
C VAL A 176 18.03 -18.34 -27.99
N ALA A 177 18.74 -17.79 -28.98
CA ALA A 177 20.12 -17.31 -28.77
C ALA A 177 20.16 -16.09 -27.85
N ASP A 178 21.26 -15.91 -27.11
CA ASP A 178 21.41 -14.84 -26.11
C ASP A 178 21.20 -13.45 -26.70
N GLU A 179 21.66 -13.22 -27.94
CA GLU A 179 21.47 -11.96 -28.66
C GLU A 179 19.99 -11.66 -28.98
N GLN A 180 19.15 -12.70 -29.00
CA GLN A 180 17.72 -12.60 -29.28
C GLN A 180 16.87 -12.42 -28.02
N HIS A 181 17.44 -12.58 -26.81
CA HIS A 181 16.69 -12.50 -25.55
C HIS A 181 16.00 -11.14 -25.37
N ALA A 182 16.66 -10.04 -25.74
CA ALA A 182 16.06 -8.71 -25.64
C ALA A 182 14.78 -8.58 -26.48
N ALA A 183 14.80 -9.12 -27.70
CA ALA A 183 13.62 -9.14 -28.58
C ALA A 183 12.53 -10.07 -28.02
N ALA A 184 12.90 -11.24 -27.50
CA ALA A 184 11.98 -12.16 -26.85
C ALA A 184 11.28 -11.52 -25.65
N PHE A 185 12.02 -10.87 -24.74
CA PHE A 185 11.44 -10.16 -23.59
C PHE A 185 10.44 -9.09 -24.02
N ALA A 186 10.75 -8.31 -25.05
CA ALA A 186 9.87 -7.27 -25.56
C ALA A 186 8.54 -7.82 -26.11
N VAL A 187 8.55 -9.04 -26.65
CA VAL A 187 7.32 -9.74 -27.07
C VAL A 187 6.59 -10.33 -25.86
N ILE A 188 7.30 -10.98 -24.94
CA ILE A 188 6.72 -11.61 -23.74
C ILE A 188 5.98 -10.59 -22.87
N ASP A 189 6.52 -9.39 -22.67
CA ASP A 189 5.90 -8.28 -21.91
C ASP A 189 4.51 -7.88 -22.45
N LYS A 190 4.27 -8.13 -23.75
CA LYS A 190 3.04 -7.76 -24.45
C LYS A 190 2.16 -8.95 -24.81
N LEU A 191 2.57 -10.16 -24.43
CA LEU A 191 1.97 -11.40 -24.91
C LEU A 191 0.48 -11.51 -24.57
N GLU A 192 0.08 -11.07 -23.36
CA GLU A 192 -1.33 -11.06 -22.94
C GLU A 192 -2.16 -9.93 -23.55
N ARG A 193 -1.52 -8.91 -24.12
CA ARG A 193 -2.16 -7.67 -24.60
C ARG A 193 -2.17 -7.53 -26.11
N GLN A 194 -1.60 -8.49 -26.85
CA GLN A 194 -1.54 -8.46 -28.31
C GLN A 194 -1.94 -9.82 -28.91
N PRO A 195 -2.54 -9.85 -30.12
CA PRO A 195 -2.91 -11.10 -30.77
C PRO A 195 -1.69 -12.02 -31.00
N PRO A 196 -1.84 -13.36 -30.87
CA PRO A 196 -0.75 -14.30 -31.06
C PRO A 196 -0.01 -14.16 -32.41
N ALA A 197 -0.74 -13.84 -33.49
CA ALA A 197 -0.16 -13.62 -34.82
C ALA A 197 0.83 -12.44 -34.85
N VAL A 198 0.56 -11.36 -34.10
CA VAL A 198 1.45 -10.19 -34.01
C VAL A 198 2.71 -10.54 -33.23
N SER A 199 2.57 -11.34 -32.17
CA SER A 199 3.71 -11.86 -31.41
C SER A 199 4.60 -12.74 -32.29
N GLU A 200 3.99 -13.67 -33.05
CA GLU A 200 4.70 -14.57 -33.97
C GLU A 200 5.49 -13.80 -35.03
N GLU A 201 4.89 -12.80 -35.67
CA GLU A 201 5.55 -11.96 -36.67
C GLU A 201 6.78 -11.25 -36.10
N LYS A 202 6.67 -10.66 -34.91
CA LYS A 202 7.79 -9.97 -34.24
C LYS A 202 8.92 -10.93 -33.87
N LEU A 203 8.59 -12.11 -33.37
CA LEU A 203 9.58 -13.14 -33.05
C LEU A 203 10.28 -13.66 -34.31
N ALA A 204 9.54 -13.85 -35.40
CA ALA A 204 10.09 -14.25 -36.69
C ALA A 204 11.01 -13.16 -37.27
N ALA A 205 10.62 -11.90 -37.18
CA ALA A 205 11.44 -10.76 -37.60
C ALA A 205 12.75 -10.64 -36.79
N ALA A 206 12.75 -11.10 -35.53
CA ALA A 206 13.95 -11.20 -34.70
C ALA A 206 14.83 -12.44 -35.02
N GLY A 207 14.47 -13.24 -36.03
CA GLY A 207 15.20 -14.43 -36.45
C GLY A 207 15.08 -15.62 -35.49
N ILE A 208 14.11 -15.63 -34.59
CA ILE A 208 13.92 -16.71 -33.62
C ILE A 208 13.34 -17.93 -34.34
N ALA A 209 13.89 -19.13 -34.11
CA ALA A 209 13.50 -20.35 -34.81
C ALA A 209 12.04 -20.78 -34.51
N PRO A 210 11.32 -21.43 -35.45
CA PRO A 210 9.89 -21.76 -35.28
C PRO A 210 9.52 -22.47 -33.98
N ASP A 211 10.29 -23.48 -33.58
CA ASP A 211 10.03 -24.23 -32.34
C ASP A 211 10.20 -23.36 -31.10
N ALA A 212 11.22 -22.50 -31.08
CA ALA A 212 11.46 -21.53 -30.01
C ALA A 212 10.33 -20.48 -29.93
N ARG A 213 9.81 -20.02 -31.08
CA ARG A 213 8.66 -19.11 -31.10
C ARG A 213 7.40 -19.77 -30.55
N ALA A 214 7.13 -21.02 -30.94
CA ALA A 214 6.02 -21.79 -30.41
C ALA A 214 6.12 -21.97 -28.87
N ALA A 215 7.34 -22.20 -28.36
CA ALA A 215 7.60 -22.25 -26.91
C ALA A 215 7.34 -20.89 -26.22
N ILE A 216 7.81 -19.78 -26.80
CA ILE A 216 7.55 -18.43 -26.28
C ILE A 216 6.06 -18.13 -26.25
N LEU A 217 5.31 -18.44 -27.30
CA LEU A 217 3.86 -18.20 -27.35
C LEU A 217 3.08 -19.04 -26.32
N ARG A 218 3.65 -20.17 -25.88
CA ARG A 218 3.07 -21.04 -24.84
C ARG A 218 3.36 -20.60 -23.41
N ILE A 219 4.26 -19.63 -23.20
CA ILE A 219 4.67 -19.13 -21.86
C ILE A 219 3.52 -18.93 -20.86
N PRO A 220 2.36 -18.34 -21.22
CA PRO A 220 1.27 -18.10 -20.26
C PRO A 220 0.68 -19.39 -19.64
N ALA A 221 0.88 -20.54 -20.29
CA ALA A 221 0.45 -21.86 -19.83
C ALA A 221 1.61 -22.72 -19.30
N THR A 222 2.85 -22.23 -19.34
CA THR A 222 4.04 -22.99 -18.94
C THR A 222 4.15 -23.05 -17.42
N THR A 223 4.25 -24.26 -16.86
CA THR A 223 4.44 -24.48 -15.43
C THR A 223 5.91 -24.49 -15.03
N LEU A 224 6.21 -24.38 -13.74
CA LEU A 224 7.59 -24.49 -13.25
C LEU A 224 8.22 -25.86 -13.57
N ASP A 225 7.41 -26.93 -13.58
CA ASP A 225 7.89 -28.27 -13.91
C ASP A 225 8.17 -28.43 -15.40
N ASP A 226 7.38 -27.80 -16.28
CA ASP A 226 7.71 -27.73 -17.72
C ASP A 226 9.04 -27.01 -17.95
N VAL A 227 9.29 -25.92 -17.20
CA VAL A 227 10.56 -25.19 -17.26
C VAL A 227 11.71 -26.04 -16.74
N ALA A 228 11.52 -26.74 -15.62
CA ALA A 228 12.51 -27.64 -15.07
C ALA A 228 12.87 -28.76 -16.06
N ALA A 229 11.88 -29.32 -16.75
CA ALA A 229 12.08 -30.34 -17.77
C ALA A 229 12.84 -29.80 -18.99
N ALA A 230 12.54 -28.58 -19.44
CA ALA A 230 13.23 -27.93 -20.55
C ALA A 230 14.70 -27.60 -20.21
N ILE A 231 14.97 -27.03 -19.03
CA ILE A 231 16.33 -26.68 -18.58
C ILE A 231 17.16 -27.94 -18.31
N GLY A 232 16.53 -29.01 -17.81
CA GLY A 232 17.22 -30.25 -17.47
C GLY A 232 18.12 -30.10 -16.24
N SER A 233 19.40 -30.46 -16.39
CA SER A 233 20.38 -30.46 -15.31
C SER A 233 21.52 -29.47 -15.56
N GLY A 234 22.20 -29.03 -14.49
CA GLY A 234 23.30 -28.07 -14.56
C GLY A 234 23.08 -26.87 -13.64
N THR A 235 23.88 -25.82 -13.83
CA THR A 235 23.84 -24.61 -12.99
C THR A 235 22.48 -23.91 -13.05
N ALA A 236 21.84 -23.86 -14.22
CA ALA A 236 20.52 -23.26 -14.41
C ALA A 236 19.39 -23.98 -13.62
N ALA A 237 19.54 -25.29 -13.35
CA ALA A 237 18.60 -26.03 -12.50
C ALA A 237 18.63 -25.56 -11.02
N GLY A 238 19.72 -24.90 -10.60
CA GLY A 238 19.83 -24.24 -9.31
C GLY A 238 18.78 -23.14 -9.14
N HIS A 239 18.48 -22.37 -10.18
CA HIS A 239 17.48 -21.30 -10.12
C HIS A 239 16.06 -21.83 -9.88
N VAL A 240 15.71 -22.97 -10.50
CA VAL A 240 14.43 -23.65 -10.24
C VAL A 240 14.37 -24.16 -8.80
N THR A 241 15.48 -24.70 -8.28
CA THR A 241 15.59 -25.14 -6.88
C THR A 241 15.38 -23.98 -5.91
N ASP A 242 16.04 -22.85 -6.16
CA ASP A 242 15.88 -21.62 -5.37
C ASP A 242 14.44 -21.10 -5.41
N PHE A 243 13.78 -21.14 -6.57
CA PHE A 243 12.37 -20.75 -6.68
C PHE A 243 11.43 -21.66 -5.90
N ARG A 244 11.69 -22.98 -5.89
CA ARG A 244 10.93 -23.92 -5.05
C ARG A 244 11.14 -23.61 -3.56
N ARG A 245 12.38 -23.30 -3.13
CA ARG A 245 12.70 -22.85 -1.76
C ARG A 245 11.95 -21.58 -1.40
N PHE A 246 11.92 -20.58 -2.30
CA PHE A 246 11.12 -19.35 -2.13
C PHE A 246 9.65 -19.68 -1.83
N GLY A 247 9.03 -20.56 -2.63
CA GLY A 247 7.63 -20.97 -2.41
C GLY A 247 7.41 -21.65 -1.06
N THR A 248 8.33 -22.52 -0.63
CA THR A 248 8.29 -23.17 0.68
C THR A 248 8.39 -22.16 1.83
N TYR A 249 9.32 -21.21 1.75
CA TYR A 249 9.49 -20.18 2.78
C TYR A 249 8.29 -19.24 2.85
N LEU A 250 7.74 -18.84 1.71
CA LEU A 250 6.55 -18.00 1.70
C LEU A 250 5.35 -18.70 2.35
N ALA A 251 5.14 -19.99 2.03
CA ALA A 251 4.08 -20.77 2.65
C ALA A 251 4.26 -20.86 4.17
N ALA A 252 5.50 -21.04 4.65
CA ALA A 252 5.80 -21.06 6.08
C ALA A 252 5.54 -19.70 6.77
N LEU A 253 5.88 -18.59 6.12
CA LEU A 253 5.69 -17.24 6.66
C LEU A 253 4.22 -16.80 6.74
N THR A 254 3.39 -17.28 5.81
CA THR A 254 2.01 -16.77 5.62
C THR A 254 0.92 -17.78 5.99
N GLY A 255 1.27 -19.05 6.19
CA GLY A 255 0.36 -20.16 6.48
C GLY A 255 -0.39 -20.71 5.26
N ASP A 256 -0.76 -19.85 4.31
CA ASP A 256 -1.55 -20.19 3.10
C ASP A 256 -0.95 -19.60 1.81
N GLY A 257 0.28 -19.09 1.83
CA GLY A 257 0.88 -18.30 0.75
C GLY A 257 0.88 -18.97 -0.61
N ALA A 258 0.87 -20.31 -0.64
CA ALA A 258 0.69 -21.09 -1.87
C ALA A 258 -0.62 -20.75 -2.61
N ALA A 259 -1.71 -20.43 -1.90
CA ALA A 259 -2.97 -20.01 -2.49
C ALA A 259 -2.89 -18.62 -3.13
N TRP A 260 -1.98 -17.76 -2.66
CA TRP A 260 -1.77 -16.42 -3.22
C TRP A 260 -0.89 -16.47 -4.47
N LEU A 261 0.04 -17.42 -4.55
CA LEU A 261 1.03 -17.49 -5.62
C LEU A 261 0.49 -18.10 -6.92
N ARG A 262 0.93 -17.51 -8.03
CA ARG A 262 0.87 -18.09 -9.37
C ARG A 262 2.22 -17.91 -10.05
N PHE A 263 2.88 -19.02 -10.40
CA PHE A 263 4.05 -18.97 -11.26
C PHE A 263 3.63 -18.48 -12.65
N ASP A 264 4.36 -17.52 -13.20
CA ASP A 264 4.02 -16.91 -14.48
C ASP A 264 5.23 -16.30 -15.17
N LEU A 265 5.77 -17.02 -16.16
CA LEU A 265 6.93 -16.57 -16.95
C LEU A 265 6.65 -15.35 -17.84
N SER A 266 5.38 -14.95 -18.02
CA SER A 266 5.07 -13.72 -18.76
C SER A 266 5.38 -12.45 -17.96
N ILE A 267 5.60 -12.58 -16.65
CA ILE A 267 6.01 -11.46 -15.78
C ILE A 267 7.49 -11.17 -16.00
N VAL A 268 7.75 -10.24 -16.92
CA VAL A 268 9.10 -9.79 -17.27
C VAL A 268 9.44 -8.38 -16.80
N ARG A 269 8.46 -7.64 -16.26
CA ARG A 269 8.50 -6.25 -15.73
C ARG A 269 9.35 -5.27 -16.54
N GLY A 270 8.77 -4.13 -16.90
CA GLY A 270 9.42 -3.09 -17.71
C GLY A 270 10.66 -2.38 -17.12
N LEU A 271 11.23 -2.83 -16.00
CA LEU A 271 12.46 -2.27 -15.45
C LEU A 271 13.61 -3.21 -15.75
N ALA A 272 14.48 -2.78 -16.65
CA ALA A 272 15.61 -3.57 -17.14
C ALA A 272 16.63 -3.95 -16.04
N TYR A 273 16.49 -3.41 -14.82
CA TYR A 273 17.44 -3.60 -13.72
C TYR A 273 17.19 -4.84 -12.84
N TYR A 274 16.08 -5.56 -12.96
CA TYR A 274 15.85 -6.76 -12.14
C TYR A 274 16.83 -7.90 -12.50
N THR A 275 17.31 -8.63 -11.49
CA THR A 275 18.37 -9.65 -11.59
C THR A 275 17.94 -11.05 -11.15
N GLY A 276 16.79 -11.19 -10.47
CA GLY A 276 16.30 -12.46 -9.92
C GLY A 276 14.79 -12.59 -9.93
N ILE A 277 14.19 -12.98 -8.80
CA ILE A 277 12.74 -13.08 -8.64
C ILE A 277 12.08 -11.72 -8.90
N VAL A 278 10.99 -11.74 -9.67
CA VAL A 278 10.13 -10.59 -9.95
C VAL A 278 8.68 -10.97 -9.73
N PHE A 279 7.87 -10.03 -9.27
CA PHE A 279 6.45 -10.29 -9.04
C PHE A 279 5.55 -9.09 -9.31
N GLU A 280 4.28 -9.38 -9.53
CA GLU A 280 3.17 -8.43 -9.53
C GLU A 280 2.03 -8.94 -8.66
N LEU A 281 1.41 -8.03 -7.90
CA LEU A 281 0.10 -8.26 -7.29
C LEU A 281 -0.97 -7.81 -8.28
N PHE A 282 -1.89 -8.71 -8.64
CA PHE A 282 -2.97 -8.44 -9.59
C PHE A 282 -4.33 -8.73 -8.98
N ASP A 283 -5.35 -8.04 -9.50
CA ASP A 283 -6.74 -8.37 -9.21
C ASP A 283 -7.09 -9.73 -9.83
N ALA A 284 -7.52 -10.67 -8.99
CA ALA A 284 -7.85 -12.03 -9.41
C ALA A 284 -9.02 -12.06 -10.40
N LYS A 285 -9.86 -11.02 -10.43
CA LYS A 285 -10.97 -10.88 -11.40
C LYS A 285 -10.55 -10.26 -12.73
N GLY A 286 -9.33 -9.75 -12.85
CA GLY A 286 -8.78 -9.16 -14.08
C GLY A 286 -9.43 -7.83 -14.49
N GLU A 287 -10.09 -7.13 -13.57
CA GLU A 287 -10.77 -5.85 -13.82
C GLU A 287 -9.80 -4.66 -13.75
N PHE A 288 -8.74 -4.80 -12.96
CA PHE A 288 -7.76 -3.76 -12.69
C PHE A 288 -6.36 -4.15 -13.19
N ARG A 289 -5.54 -3.12 -13.42
CA ARG A 289 -4.09 -3.27 -13.68
C ARG A 289 -3.37 -3.78 -12.42
N ALA A 290 -2.08 -4.13 -12.56
CA ALA A 290 -1.23 -4.49 -11.44
C ALA A 290 -1.28 -3.45 -10.31
N ILE A 291 -1.51 -3.95 -9.09
CA ILE A 291 -1.70 -3.21 -7.83
C ILE A 291 -0.34 -2.85 -7.23
N ALA A 292 0.56 -3.82 -7.24
CA ALA A 292 1.95 -3.67 -6.81
C ALA A 292 2.87 -4.43 -7.77
N GLY A 293 4.14 -4.09 -7.75
CA GLY A 293 5.15 -4.89 -8.44
C GLY A 293 6.55 -4.61 -7.92
N GLY A 294 7.39 -5.62 -7.99
CA GLY A 294 8.72 -5.59 -7.40
C GLY A 294 9.56 -6.77 -7.81
N GLY A 295 10.69 -6.92 -7.14
CA GLY A 295 11.64 -7.99 -7.37
C GLY A 295 13.05 -7.65 -6.90
N ARG A 296 13.96 -8.56 -7.20
CA ARG A 296 15.39 -8.46 -6.88
C ARG A 296 16.16 -7.71 -7.95
N TYR A 297 17.01 -6.78 -7.54
CA TYR A 297 17.74 -5.83 -8.38
C TYR A 297 19.19 -5.61 -7.92
N ASP A 298 19.95 -6.69 -7.71
CA ASP A 298 21.24 -6.67 -7.01
C ASP A 298 22.28 -5.67 -7.59
N ASN A 299 22.18 -5.33 -8.88
CA ASN A 299 23.12 -4.44 -9.55
C ASN A 299 22.77 -2.94 -9.44
N LEU A 300 21.58 -2.59 -8.96
CA LEU A 300 21.08 -1.20 -9.00
C LEU A 300 21.83 -0.27 -8.05
N LEU A 301 22.18 -0.76 -6.86
CA LEU A 301 22.92 0.03 -5.87
C LEU A 301 24.34 0.36 -6.36
N GLY A 302 25.01 -0.59 -7.01
CA GLY A 302 26.32 -0.36 -7.64
C GLY A 302 26.21 0.69 -8.75
N ALA A 303 25.17 0.56 -9.57
CA ALA A 303 24.88 1.44 -10.69
C ALA A 303 24.53 2.90 -10.31
N LEU A 304 23.83 3.13 -9.20
CA LEU A 304 23.35 4.46 -8.82
C LEU A 304 24.16 5.09 -7.68
N GLY A 305 24.64 4.28 -6.75
CA GLY A 305 25.32 4.73 -5.53
C GLY A 305 26.75 4.22 -5.36
N GLY A 306 27.25 3.35 -6.25
CA GLY A 306 28.61 2.83 -6.18
C GLY A 306 28.84 1.78 -5.08
N VAL A 307 27.77 1.14 -4.60
CA VAL A 307 27.84 0.11 -3.56
C VAL A 307 27.31 -1.22 -4.08
N ASP A 308 28.16 -2.25 -4.07
CA ASP A 308 27.82 -3.60 -4.49
C ASP A 308 27.18 -4.38 -3.34
N LEU A 309 25.84 -4.28 -3.25
CA LEU A 309 25.04 -5.00 -2.27
C LEU A 309 23.77 -5.54 -2.93
N PRO A 310 23.39 -6.81 -2.66
CA PRO A 310 22.14 -7.36 -3.15
C PRO A 310 20.97 -6.57 -2.58
N ALA A 311 19.94 -6.39 -3.40
CA ALA A 311 18.81 -5.55 -3.06
C ALA A 311 17.55 -6.05 -3.74
N LEU A 312 16.43 -5.89 -3.04
CA LEU A 312 15.11 -6.28 -3.52
C LEU A 312 14.05 -5.39 -2.89
N GLY A 313 12.96 -5.20 -3.60
CA GLY A 313 11.88 -4.36 -3.11
C GLY A 313 10.67 -4.33 -4.01
N PHE A 314 9.60 -3.67 -3.57
CA PHE A 314 8.40 -3.48 -4.37
C PHE A 314 7.79 -2.10 -4.15
N GLY A 315 7.03 -1.67 -5.16
CA GLY A 315 6.19 -0.50 -5.13
C GLY A 315 4.70 -0.86 -5.16
N MET A 316 3.88 -0.17 -4.37
CA MET A 316 2.42 -0.32 -4.37
C MET A 316 1.74 1.06 -4.35
N GLY A 317 0.97 1.36 -5.38
CA GLY A 317 0.34 2.67 -5.57
C GLY A 317 -1.04 2.79 -4.91
N ASP A 318 -1.36 3.97 -4.37
CA ASP A 318 -2.63 4.24 -3.70
C ASP A 318 -3.84 4.24 -4.66
N VAL A 319 -3.63 4.64 -5.92
CA VAL A 319 -4.73 4.85 -6.88
C VAL A 319 -5.45 3.55 -7.24
N VAL A 320 -4.72 2.56 -7.76
CA VAL A 320 -5.31 1.27 -8.21
C VAL A 320 -5.83 0.48 -7.02
N LEU A 321 -5.08 0.48 -5.91
CA LEU A 321 -5.51 -0.16 -4.68
C LEU A 321 -6.80 0.47 -4.14
N GLY A 322 -6.91 1.79 -4.13
CA GLY A 322 -8.13 2.48 -3.72
C GLY A 322 -9.33 2.18 -4.63
N GLU A 323 -9.13 2.09 -5.95
CA GLU A 323 -10.18 1.64 -6.88
C GLU A 323 -10.65 0.21 -6.60
N LEU A 324 -9.72 -0.71 -6.32
CA LEU A 324 -10.04 -2.09 -5.97
C LEU A 324 -10.84 -2.17 -4.66
N LEU A 325 -10.39 -1.48 -3.61
CA LEU A 325 -11.06 -1.50 -2.31
C LEU A 325 -12.49 -0.95 -2.39
N ARG A 326 -12.73 0.11 -3.20
CA ARG A 326 -14.10 0.58 -3.51
C ARG A 326 -14.93 -0.50 -4.19
N ALA A 327 -14.38 -1.14 -5.21
CA ALA A 327 -15.07 -2.19 -5.96
C ALA A 327 -15.37 -3.45 -5.13
N ARG A 328 -14.66 -3.67 -4.03
CA ARG A 328 -14.91 -4.77 -3.08
C ARG A 328 -15.70 -4.34 -1.83
N GLY A 329 -16.05 -3.06 -1.69
CA GLY A 329 -16.76 -2.55 -0.51
C GLY A 329 -15.92 -2.62 0.78
N LEU A 330 -14.59 -2.59 0.65
CA LEU A 330 -13.64 -2.78 1.75
C LEU A 330 -13.09 -1.47 2.32
N LEU A 331 -13.52 -0.32 1.81
CA LEU A 331 -13.17 0.95 2.43
C LEU A 331 -13.97 1.16 3.72
N ALA A 332 -13.27 1.64 4.75
CA ALA A 332 -13.87 2.01 6.02
C ALA A 332 -15.00 3.04 5.81
N PRO A 333 -16.03 3.03 6.69
CA PRO A 333 -17.05 4.09 6.69
C PRO A 333 -16.37 5.43 6.97
N ASP A 334 -17.01 6.52 6.52
CA ASP A 334 -16.52 7.89 6.68
C ASP A 334 -16.13 8.18 8.15
N PRO A 335 -14.83 8.30 8.47
CA PRO A 335 -14.37 8.51 9.83
C PRO A 335 -14.46 9.99 10.24
N THR A 336 -15.10 10.85 9.46
CA THR A 336 -15.19 12.28 9.80
C THR A 336 -16.18 12.56 10.93
N ALA A 337 -17.08 11.62 11.24
CA ALA A 337 -18.01 11.74 12.35
C ALA A 337 -17.28 11.69 13.71
N ALA A 338 -17.68 12.57 14.63
CA ALA A 338 -17.27 12.49 16.02
C ALA A 338 -17.87 11.26 16.71
N ASP A 339 -17.19 10.75 17.73
CA ASP A 339 -17.65 9.61 18.53
C ASP A 339 -18.92 9.98 19.32
N LEU A 340 -18.91 11.18 19.91
CA LEU A 340 -19.99 11.71 20.74
C LEU A 340 -20.39 13.12 20.27
N TRP A 341 -21.68 13.43 20.37
CA TRP A 341 -22.18 14.80 20.28
C TRP A 341 -22.86 15.20 21.59
N VAL A 342 -22.39 16.28 22.23
CA VAL A 342 -23.05 16.82 23.42
C VAL A 342 -24.15 17.78 23.01
N VAL A 343 -25.39 17.44 23.35
CA VAL A 343 -26.59 18.26 23.13
C VAL A 343 -26.98 18.90 24.46
N ALA A 344 -26.87 20.22 24.55
CA ALA A 344 -27.23 20.95 25.76
C ALA A 344 -28.50 21.78 25.55
N GLU A 345 -29.46 21.65 26.47
CA GLU A 345 -30.61 22.55 26.53
C GLU A 345 -30.19 23.96 26.96
N GLU A 346 -30.98 24.98 26.61
CA GLU A 346 -30.68 26.39 26.89
C GLU A 346 -30.53 26.70 28.40
N ILE A 347 -31.09 25.83 29.25
CA ILE A 347 -30.99 25.92 30.71
C ILE A 347 -29.58 25.57 31.23
N ILE A 348 -28.74 24.97 30.40
CA ILE A 348 -27.36 24.60 30.73
C ILE A 348 -26.41 25.70 30.22
N PRO A 349 -25.68 26.40 31.12
CA PRO A 349 -24.68 27.39 30.70
C PRO A 349 -23.62 26.76 29.79
N ILE A 350 -23.22 27.49 28.75
CA ILE A 350 -22.29 26.98 27.73
C ILE A 350 -20.93 26.60 28.33
N GLU A 351 -20.49 27.29 29.39
CA GLU A 351 -19.25 26.98 30.10
C GLU A 351 -19.30 25.59 30.77
N ARG A 352 -20.47 25.20 31.29
CA ARG A 352 -20.69 23.88 31.90
C ARG A 352 -20.69 22.79 30.83
N THR A 353 -21.32 23.05 29.68
CA THR A 353 -21.25 22.17 28.50
C THR A 353 -19.82 22.00 28.02
N MET A 354 -19.05 23.09 27.85
CA MET A 354 -17.66 23.06 27.41
C MET A 354 -16.74 22.32 28.41
N ALA A 355 -16.95 22.52 29.71
CA ALA A 355 -16.22 21.79 30.75
C ALA A 355 -16.44 20.27 30.64
N TYR A 356 -17.68 19.85 30.42
CA TYR A 356 -18.00 18.43 30.26
C TYR A 356 -17.50 17.85 28.93
N VAL A 357 -17.59 18.59 27.83
CA VAL A 357 -16.97 18.23 26.55
C VAL A 357 -15.47 18.02 26.71
N ARG A 358 -14.77 18.88 27.47
CA ARG A 358 -13.34 18.72 27.77
C ARG A 358 -13.07 17.41 28.53
N GLU A 359 -13.90 17.06 29.51
CA GLU A 359 -13.75 15.81 30.27
C GLU A 359 -13.94 14.57 29.39
N LEU A 360 -14.98 14.56 28.55
CA LEU A 360 -15.20 13.49 27.57
C LEU A 360 -14.04 13.40 26.58
N ARG A 361 -13.53 14.52 26.04
CA ARG A 361 -12.31 14.51 25.19
C ARG A 361 -11.09 13.99 25.93
N GLY A 362 -10.97 14.25 27.23
CA GLY A 362 -9.93 13.73 28.11
C GLY A 362 -9.94 12.20 28.27
N THR A 363 -10.95 11.50 27.75
CA THR A 363 -10.99 10.04 27.65
C THR A 363 -10.28 9.50 26.40
N GLY A 364 -10.05 10.35 25.39
CA GLY A 364 -9.57 9.96 24.06
C GLY A 364 -10.67 9.91 22.98
N ALA A 365 -11.94 10.09 23.33
CA ALA A 365 -13.04 10.19 22.37
C ALA A 365 -13.03 11.53 21.61
N SER A 366 -13.43 11.52 20.34
CA SER A 366 -13.75 12.74 19.60
C SER A 366 -15.17 13.20 19.98
N VAL A 367 -15.29 14.46 20.40
CA VAL A 367 -16.56 14.99 20.92
C VAL A 367 -16.87 16.30 20.25
N ASP A 368 -18.06 16.42 19.68
CA ASP A 368 -18.57 17.65 19.09
C ASP A 368 -19.75 18.24 19.91
N TYR A 369 -20.04 19.52 19.69
CA TYR A 369 -21.14 20.25 20.30
C TYR A 369 -21.45 21.52 19.50
N ALA A 370 -22.64 22.10 19.70
CA ALA A 370 -22.98 23.34 19.01
C ALA A 370 -22.17 24.54 19.55
N LEU A 371 -21.40 25.19 18.68
CA LEU A 371 -20.60 26.39 19.01
C LEU A 371 -21.44 27.67 19.18
N ARG A 372 -22.72 27.62 18.82
CA ARG A 372 -23.68 28.72 18.97
C ARG A 372 -24.93 28.18 19.67
N GLY A 373 -25.61 29.04 20.41
CA GLY A 373 -26.89 28.70 21.03
C GLY A 373 -27.91 28.22 19.98
N GLN A 374 -28.43 27.02 20.16
CA GLN A 374 -29.42 26.37 19.31
C GLN A 374 -30.31 25.47 20.17
N SER A 375 -31.57 25.27 19.77
CA SER A 375 -32.45 24.33 20.45
C SER A 375 -31.92 22.89 20.39
N ALA A 376 -32.20 22.08 21.43
CA ALA A 376 -31.76 20.69 21.50
C ALA A 376 -32.16 19.86 20.27
N SER A 377 -33.35 20.12 19.71
CA SER A 377 -33.81 19.47 18.47
C SER A 377 -32.92 19.78 17.25
N LYS A 378 -32.44 21.03 17.09
CA LYS A 378 -31.53 21.40 16.01
C LYS A 378 -30.16 20.77 16.19
N GLN A 379 -29.66 20.71 17.43
CA GLN A 379 -28.40 20.05 17.76
C GLN A 379 -28.47 18.55 17.49
N LEU A 380 -29.55 17.86 17.88
CA LEU A 380 -29.77 16.45 17.56
C LEU A 380 -29.81 16.18 16.05
N LYS A 381 -30.47 17.06 15.29
CA LYS A 381 -30.46 16.96 13.82
C LYS A 381 -29.06 17.14 13.24
N ALA A 382 -28.28 18.09 13.77
CA ALA A 382 -26.90 18.30 13.35
C ALA A 382 -26.01 17.09 13.70
N ALA A 383 -26.20 16.51 14.89
CA ALA A 383 -25.51 15.29 15.33
C ALA A 383 -25.78 14.11 14.39
N ASP A 384 -27.04 13.88 14.04
CA ASP A 384 -27.45 12.83 13.11
C ASP A 384 -26.90 13.05 11.70
N GLN A 385 -26.97 14.29 11.19
CA GLN A 385 -26.40 14.65 9.89
C GLN A 385 -24.87 14.54 9.85
N ALA A 386 -24.20 14.76 10.97
CA ALA A 386 -22.76 14.57 11.13
C ALA A 386 -22.36 13.08 11.30
N GLY A 387 -23.34 12.17 11.37
CA GLY A 387 -23.09 10.73 11.43
C GLY A 387 -22.52 10.23 12.77
N VAL A 388 -22.66 11.00 13.86
CA VAL A 388 -22.08 10.60 15.15
C VAL A 388 -22.75 9.35 15.72
N ALA A 389 -21.98 8.54 16.44
CA ALA A 389 -22.50 7.28 16.99
C ALA A 389 -23.49 7.50 18.14
N TYR A 390 -23.20 8.47 19.02
CA TYR A 390 -24.02 8.75 20.21
C TYR A 390 -24.20 10.25 20.46
N ALA A 391 -25.40 10.62 20.92
CA ALA A 391 -25.67 11.92 21.50
C ALA A 391 -25.72 11.84 23.03
N VAL A 392 -25.11 12.80 23.72
CA VAL A 392 -25.13 12.94 25.18
C VAL A 392 -25.96 14.17 25.53
N LEU A 393 -27.12 13.96 26.16
CA LEU A 393 -28.09 15.02 26.45
C LEU A 393 -27.84 15.63 27.83
N LEU A 394 -27.72 16.97 27.86
CA LEU A 394 -27.62 17.78 29.07
C LEU A 394 -28.93 18.58 29.23
N GLY A 395 -29.82 18.09 30.08
CA GLY A 395 -31.10 18.73 30.42
C GLY A 395 -31.23 19.00 31.93
N PRO A 396 -32.45 19.14 32.46
CA PRO A 396 -32.68 19.43 33.88
C PRO A 396 -31.99 18.45 34.84
N ALA A 397 -32.00 17.14 34.55
CA ALA A 397 -31.31 16.13 35.36
C ALA A 397 -29.78 16.33 35.42
N PHE A 398 -29.17 16.87 34.35
CA PHE A 398 -27.76 17.24 34.38
C PHE A 398 -27.53 18.47 35.25
N ARG A 399 -28.42 19.47 35.16
CA ARG A 399 -28.34 20.68 35.97
C ARG A 399 -28.41 20.37 37.46
N ASP A 400 -29.40 19.57 37.85
CA ASP A 400 -29.85 19.40 39.23
C ASP A 400 -29.15 18.21 39.92
N GLU A 401 -28.87 17.13 39.19
CA GLU A 401 -28.34 15.88 39.75
C GLU A 401 -27.01 15.42 39.13
N GLY A 402 -26.52 16.11 38.10
CA GLY A 402 -25.32 15.71 37.36
C GLY A 402 -25.50 14.43 36.53
N ARG A 403 -26.73 14.07 36.17
CA ARG A 403 -27.03 12.90 35.33
C ARG A 403 -27.15 13.26 33.85
N VAL A 404 -26.75 12.37 32.97
CA VAL A 404 -26.82 12.53 31.52
C VAL A 404 -27.59 11.39 30.89
N THR A 405 -28.22 11.66 29.74
CA THR A 405 -28.86 10.64 28.91
C THR A 405 -27.99 10.39 27.67
N VAL A 406 -27.66 9.14 27.41
CA VAL A 406 -26.94 8.71 26.20
C VAL A 406 -27.94 8.12 25.23
N ARG A 407 -28.01 8.72 24.04
CA ARG A 407 -28.89 8.28 22.96
C ARG A 407 -28.05 7.73 21.80
N PRO A 408 -28.23 6.46 21.38
CA PRO A 408 -27.64 5.97 20.15
C PRO A 408 -28.25 6.70 18.95
N LEU A 409 -27.41 7.08 17.99
CA LEU A 409 -27.81 7.62 16.70
C LEU A 409 -27.37 6.67 15.59
N ASN A 410 -26.08 6.65 15.27
CA ASN A 410 -25.52 5.85 14.17
C ASN A 410 -24.35 4.95 14.61
N PRO A 411 -24.50 4.05 15.62
CA PRO A 411 -23.40 3.18 16.06
C PRO A 411 -23.01 2.16 14.98
N ASP A 412 -21.71 2.01 14.70
CA ASP A 412 -21.21 1.02 13.72
C ASP A 412 -21.29 -0.41 14.28
N PRO A 413 -22.14 -1.30 13.74
CA PRO A 413 -22.27 -2.67 14.23
C PRO A 413 -20.98 -3.49 14.16
N ARG A 414 -20.04 -3.13 13.26
CA ARG A 414 -18.75 -3.81 13.13
C ARG A 414 -17.82 -3.58 14.32
N ARG A 415 -18.11 -2.59 15.17
CA ARG A 415 -17.32 -2.26 16.37
C ARG A 415 -17.77 -3.03 17.61
N GLY A 416 -18.69 -3.99 17.46
CA GLY A 416 -19.25 -4.80 18.55
C GLY A 416 -20.49 -4.16 19.16
N ALA A 417 -20.87 -4.62 20.35
CA ALA A 417 -22.09 -4.14 21.03
C ALA A 417 -22.06 -2.60 21.23
N PRO A 418 -23.19 -1.89 21.07
CA PRO A 418 -23.29 -0.47 21.36
C PRO A 418 -22.83 -0.09 22.77
N LEU A 419 -22.29 1.12 22.95
CA LEU A 419 -21.86 1.66 24.24
C LEU A 419 -22.94 1.53 25.33
N THR A 420 -24.20 1.81 25.00
CA THR A 420 -25.34 1.70 25.94
C THR A 420 -25.57 0.27 26.40
N GLU A 421 -25.31 -0.73 25.56
CA GLU A 421 -25.38 -2.15 25.95
C GLU A 421 -24.19 -2.55 26.81
N ARG A 422 -22.98 -2.06 26.50
CA ARG A 422 -21.78 -2.29 27.31
C ARG A 422 -21.89 -1.71 28.72
N ILE A 423 -22.52 -0.53 28.82
CA ILE A 423 -22.77 0.15 30.09
C ILE A 423 -23.99 -0.45 30.81
N GLY A 424 -24.94 -1.03 30.08
CA GLY A 424 -26.20 -1.54 30.62
C GLY A 424 -27.18 -0.43 31.04
N ALA A 425 -26.96 0.81 30.61
CA ALA A 425 -27.80 1.96 30.94
C ALA A 425 -27.80 3.03 29.85
N THR A 426 -28.94 3.70 29.68
CA THR A 426 -29.10 4.91 28.85
C THR A 426 -29.04 6.20 29.67
N GLU A 427 -29.16 6.11 30.99
CA GLU A 427 -29.06 7.25 31.92
C GLU A 427 -28.14 6.93 33.09
N LEU A 428 -27.15 7.79 33.32
CA LEU A 428 -26.08 7.59 34.29
C LEU A 428 -25.53 8.92 34.77
N SER A 429 -24.70 8.92 35.82
CA SER A 429 -23.98 10.15 36.21
C SER A 429 -23.00 10.57 35.11
N ALA A 430 -22.74 11.87 35.00
CA ALA A 430 -21.75 12.42 34.07
C ALA A 430 -20.36 11.76 34.27
N ASP A 431 -19.97 11.55 35.52
CA ASP A 431 -18.71 10.90 35.88
C ASP A 431 -18.67 9.42 35.47
N ASP A 432 -19.79 8.69 35.61
CA ASP A 432 -19.90 7.30 35.16
C ASP A 432 -19.76 7.20 33.64
N LEU A 433 -20.32 8.15 32.88
CA LEU A 433 -20.14 8.17 31.44
C LEU A 433 -18.67 8.39 31.06
N VAL A 434 -17.99 9.35 31.69
CA VAL A 434 -16.55 9.59 31.46
C VAL A 434 -15.73 8.32 31.77
N ARG A 435 -16.02 7.63 32.87
CA ARG A 435 -15.38 6.34 33.21
C ARG A 435 -15.68 5.27 32.16
N ALA A 436 -16.92 5.16 31.73
CA ALA A 436 -17.35 4.15 30.76
C ALA A 436 -16.75 4.36 29.37
N VAL A 437 -16.71 5.60 28.88
CA VAL A 437 -16.07 5.98 27.61
C VAL A 437 -14.58 5.64 27.64
N ARG A 438 -13.90 5.93 28.76
CA ARG A 438 -12.48 5.58 28.97
C ARG A 438 -12.24 4.07 29.01
N ALA A 439 -13.15 3.30 29.61
CA ALA A 439 -13.03 1.85 29.74
C ALA A 439 -13.33 1.09 28.43
N HIS A 440 -14.05 1.72 27.48
CA HIS A 440 -14.46 1.08 26.23
C HIS A 440 -13.97 1.85 24.99
N PRO A 441 -12.65 2.02 24.79
CA PRO A 441 -12.13 2.75 23.64
C PRO A 441 -12.64 2.12 22.33
N GLY A 442 -12.69 0.78 22.22
CA GLY A 442 -13.15 0.10 21.00
C GLY A 442 -14.60 0.34 20.58
N ALA A 443 -15.42 1.06 21.34
CA ALA A 443 -16.77 1.47 20.93
C ALA A 443 -16.77 2.65 19.93
N PHE A 444 -15.61 3.26 19.67
CA PHE A 444 -15.46 4.56 19.02
C PHE A 444 -14.54 4.49 17.80
N ALA A 445 -14.68 5.43 16.86
CA ALA A 445 -14.00 5.44 15.58
C ALA A 445 -12.53 5.85 15.68
N HIS A 446 -12.21 6.77 16.60
CA HIS A 446 -10.91 7.47 16.67
C HIS A 446 -9.98 7.03 17.80
N SER A 447 -10.41 6.06 18.60
CA SER A 447 -9.72 5.58 19.79
C SER A 447 -8.61 4.57 19.47
N HIS A 448 -7.67 4.91 18.59
CA HIS A 448 -6.42 4.16 18.50
C HIS A 448 -5.54 4.46 19.72
N ARG A 449 -5.76 3.74 20.82
CA ARG A 449 -4.64 3.41 21.69
C ARG A 449 -3.98 2.16 21.11
N PRO A 450 -2.67 2.19 20.78
CA PRO A 450 -1.93 0.93 20.73
C PRO A 450 -2.07 0.30 22.12
N ASP A 451 -2.33 -1.01 22.19
CA ASP A 451 -2.33 -1.77 23.43
C ASP A 451 -1.05 -1.46 24.21
N ARG A 452 -1.11 -0.53 25.16
CA ARG A 452 -0.16 -0.48 26.24
C ARG A 452 -0.67 -1.53 27.22
N GLN A 453 -0.15 -2.74 27.08
CA GLN A 453 -0.08 -3.63 28.22
C GLN A 453 0.72 -2.87 29.29
N ASP A 454 0.05 -2.39 30.32
CA ASP A 454 0.72 -1.96 31.54
C ASP A 454 1.48 -3.18 32.07
N PRO A 455 2.78 -3.07 32.38
CA PRO A 455 3.46 -4.13 33.10
C PRO A 455 2.82 -4.21 34.47
N ALA A 456 2.01 -5.25 34.69
CA ALA A 456 1.56 -5.59 36.02
C ALA A 456 2.80 -5.84 36.88
N HIS A 457 3.06 -4.93 37.82
CA HIS A 457 3.95 -5.18 38.94
C HIS A 457 3.39 -6.36 39.74
N GLY A 458 4.16 -7.43 39.78
CA GLY A 458 4.03 -8.58 40.67
C GLY A 458 5.41 -9.15 40.92
#